data_AF-A0A937ZXL1-F1
#
_entry.id   AF-A0A937ZXL1-F1
#
_cell.length_a   1.000
_cell.length_b   1.000
_cell.length_c   1.000
_cell.angle_alpha   90.00
_cell.angle_beta   90.00
_cell.angle_gamma   90.00
#
_symmetry.space_group_name_H-M   'P 1'
#
loop_
_entity.id
_entity.type
_entity.pdbx_description
1 polymer ?
#
loop_
_entity_poly.entity_id
_entity_poly.type
_entity_poly.pdbx_seq_one_letter_code
_entity_poly.pdbx_strand_id
1 'polypeptide(L)' 'MTLRQAQDDRSPHVPVLIDEVCAALEPGPNRLIIDATFGAGGYTRR' A
#
# COMPACT_ATOMS: atom_id res chain seq x y z
N MET A 1 26.39 21.10 -3.53
CA MET A 1 25.84 19.73 -3.58
C MET A 1 24.56 19.71 -2.76
N THR A 2 23.47 20.19 -3.36
CA THR A 2 22.17 20.38 -2.70
C THR A 2 21.35 19.11 -2.87
N LEU A 3 21.21 18.32 -1.80
CA LEU A 3 20.30 17.17 -1.76
C LEU A 3 18.86 17.66 -1.61
N ARG A 4 18.25 18.13 -2.70
CA ARG A 4 16.80 18.31 -2.79
C ARG A 4 16.35 18.03 -4.21
N GLN A 5 16.16 16.76 -4.51
CA GLN A 5 15.19 16.28 -5.49
C GLN A 5 15.23 14.74 -5.52
N ALA A 6 14.64 14.13 -4.50
CA ALA A 6 13.99 12.84 -4.70
C ALA A 6 12.49 13.11 -4.54
N GLN A 7 11.79 13.00 -5.66
CA GLN A 7 10.37 12.66 -5.74
C GLN A 7 9.38 13.76 -5.33
N ASP A 8 9.03 14.60 -6.29
CA ASP A 8 7.68 15.14 -6.38
C ASP A 8 6.94 14.43 -7.53
N ASP A 9 6.81 13.11 -7.41
CA ASP A 9 5.87 12.36 -8.25
C ASP A 9 4.52 12.38 -7.52
N ARG A 10 3.75 13.45 -7.75
CA ARG A 10 2.42 13.68 -7.17
C ARG A 10 1.35 12.72 -7.70
N SER A 11 1.75 11.71 -8.47
CA SER A 11 0.86 10.63 -8.90
C SER A 11 0.51 9.76 -7.69
N PRO A 12 -0.79 9.46 -7.44
CA PRO A 12 -1.16 8.56 -6.36
C PRO A 12 -0.47 7.21 -6.54
N HIS A 13 0.27 6.74 -5.52
CA HIS A 13 0.77 5.37 -5.51
C HIS A 13 -0.41 4.40 -5.46
N VAL A 14 -0.63 3.68 -6.55
CA VAL A 14 -1.63 2.61 -6.63
C VAL A 14 -0.94 1.30 -6.23
N PRO A 15 -1.42 0.59 -5.20
CA PRO A 15 -0.86 -0.71 -4.83
C PRO A 15 -1.09 -1.71 -5.96
N VAL A 16 -0.05 -2.48 -6.28
CA VAL A 16 -0.08 -3.45 -7.37
C VAL A 16 -0.99 -4.63 -6.99
N LEU A 17 -1.89 -5.05 -7.89
CA LEU A 17 -2.81 -6.17 -7.68
C LEU A 17 -3.70 -6.03 -6.43
N ILE A 18 -4.11 -4.81 -6.10
CA ILE A 18 -4.89 -4.56 -4.88
C ILE A 18 -6.20 -5.35 -4.85
N ASP A 19 -6.89 -5.48 -5.98
CA ASP A 19 -8.17 -6.17 -6.05
C ASP A 19 -7.99 -7.68 -5.82
N GLU A 20 -6.97 -8.29 -6.41
CA GLU A 20 -6.65 -9.70 -6.21
C GLU A 20 -6.20 -9.99 -4.77
N VAL A 21 -5.43 -9.09 -4.16
CA VAL A 21 -5.02 -9.21 -2.75
C VAL A 21 -6.24 -9.12 -1.83
N CYS A 22 -7.15 -8.16 -2.05
CA CYS A 22 -8.39 -8.06 -1.28
C CYS A 22 -9.28 -9.29 -1.47
N ALA A 23 -9.40 -9.80 -2.69
CA ALA A 23 -10.17 -11.01 -2.97
C ALA A 23 -9.58 -12.25 -2.27
N ALA A 24 -8.25 -12.36 -2.19
CA ALA A 24 -7.59 -13.49 -1.55
C ALA A 24 -7.61 -13.43 -0.01
N LEU A 25 -7.48 -12.22 0.57
CA LEU A 25 -7.40 -12.03 2.02
C LEU A 25 -8.77 -11.85 2.69
N GLU A 26 -9.78 -11.43 1.93
CA GLU A 26 -11.13 -11.13 2.42
C GLU A 26 -11.12 -10.25 3.69
N PRO A 27 -10.53 -9.03 3.62
CA PRO A 27 -10.45 -8.15 4.77
C PRO A 27 -11.85 -7.78 5.26
N GLY A 28 -12.02 -7.72 6.58
CA GLY A 28 -13.31 -7.45 7.20
C GLY A 28 -13.27 -7.47 8.72
N PRO A 29 -14.42 -7.22 9.38
CA PRO A 29 -14.52 -7.27 10.83
C PRO A 29 -14.02 -8.61 11.40
N ASN A 30 -13.33 -8.55 12.54
CA ASN A 30 -12.78 -9.72 13.24
C ASN A 30 -11.71 -10.52 12.47
N ARG A 31 -11.17 -9.98 11.36
CA ARG A 31 -9.97 -10.53 10.69
C ARG A 31 -8.72 -9.83 11.24
N LEU A 32 -7.69 -10.59 11.57
CA LEU A 32 -6.36 -10.07 11.88
C LEU A 32 -5.43 -10.39 10.71
N ILE A 33 -4.97 -9.35 10.02
CA ILE A 33 -4.10 -9.45 8.85
C ILE A 33 -2.78 -8.73 9.16
N ILE A 34 -1.67 -9.35 8.76
CA ILE A 34 -0.33 -8.78 8.92
C ILE A 34 0.17 -8.34 7.55
N ASP A 35 0.43 -7.04 7.39
CA ASP A 35 1.20 -6.53 6.26
C ASP A 35 2.69 -6.57 6.60
N ALA A 36 3.36 -7.64 6.18
CA ALA A 36 4.79 -7.84 6.44
C ALA A 36 5.70 -6.92 5.61
N THR A 37 5.12 -6.11 4.72
CA THR A 37 5.84 -5.27 3.75
C THR A 37 5.22 -3.87 3.66
N PHE A 38 4.79 -3.32 4.80
CA PHE A 38 3.95 -2.13 4.94
C PHE A 38 4.19 -1.01 3.89
N GLY A 39 5.44 -0.69 3.57
CA GLY A 39 5.78 0.27 2.51
C GLY A 39 5.11 1.63 2.74
N ALA A 40 4.42 2.16 1.72
CA ALA A 40 3.63 3.39 1.83
C ALA A 40 2.23 3.18 2.47
N GLY A 41 1.94 1.99 3.01
CA GLY A 41 0.66 1.63 3.63
C GLY A 41 -0.48 1.46 2.62
N GLY A 42 -0.16 1.15 1.37
CA GLY A 42 -1.13 1.05 0.28
C GLY A 42 -2.14 -0.09 0.47
N TYR A 43 -1.63 -1.28 0.83
CA TYR A 43 -2.47 -2.47 1.08
C TYR A 43 -3.23 -2.36 2.41
N THR A 44 -2.63 -1.71 3.43
CA THR A 44 -3.28 -1.55 4.74
C THR A 44 -4.47 -0.59 4.74
N ARG A 45 -4.51 0.40 3.85
CA ARG A 45 -5.58 1.43 3.79
C ARG A 45 -6.84 1.00 3.04
N ARG A 46 -6.82 -0.15 2.38
CA ARG A 46 -7.87 -0.61 1.46
C ARG A 46 -8.78 -1.63 2.11
#